data_AF-A0AAP2VJN7-F1
#
_entry.id   AF-A0AAP2VJN7-F1
#
_cell.length_a   1.000
_cell.length_b   1.000
_cell.length_c   1.000
_cell.angle_alpha   90.00
_cell.angle_beta   90.00
_cell.angle_gamma   90.00
#
_symmetry.space_group_name_H-M   'P 1'
#
loop_
_entity.id
_entity.type
_entity.pdbx_description
1 polymer ?
#
loop_
_entity_poly.entity_id
_entity_poly.type
_entity_poly.pdbx_seq_one_letter_code
_entity_poly.pdbx_strand_id
1 'polypeptide(L)'
;MRKFLSFFFVMTFYVVGAYAQVLVQGQPHPSARNISTKQESQLRADASFTFDDIQYWVGNGSNKAALVIEWHDGNRPDAMVWGYRWDGEATGHDMIVAIAQADPRLVLLTQYTGWMGYTIDGIGYGESRLNISYDLEGAKSEPKNAFKFEPPITNPLLGQTSHPEHPAEDVAAAIRQGVQTGVIYHPINAERYGYPSYDYDYWSCSNGIHWQAGWYYGYWSYFVRSSQTSNFSYSGLGATSRVLTDGCWDAWSWNGNMNTSEGTQPGDVFVAATIPSGGGGDEPEIPVIHVTSISLNKSSLRLQAGANATLVASISPVNADNKQVIWSSSDTGIATVENGVVTGVKPGVVKITAQSVDGGYTAVCEVTITEVVIPEIDFNGLDAVLTFPKVEEATSYEVRVYRNEDSGHKRIATYVIDAEGNIITELRAVSLQGSSGKILVPLKNLDIDGVYTIEIQVLNGLDIIDTYTVEKISNPVSNEYLSASGSRVIYQNGTLSLEHLDGYHFYLMTMEGKILRTFITRVPHELYPISLPSGNYLLTGEKDGDRKVFKFRIN
;
A
#
# COMPACT_ATOMS: atom_id res chain seq x y z
N MET A 1 -23.67 -12.79 40.43
CA MET A 1 -23.09 -11.71 41.28
C MET A 1 -21.63 -12.02 41.58
N ARG A 2 -20.68 -11.44 40.84
CA ARG A 2 -19.42 -10.85 41.34
C ARG A 2 -18.54 -10.45 40.14
N LYS A 3 -18.05 -9.21 40.24
CA LYS A 3 -17.19 -8.47 39.32
C LYS A 3 -15.84 -9.16 39.13
N PHE A 4 -15.27 -9.09 37.93
CA PHE A 4 -13.83 -8.98 37.75
C PHE A 4 -13.52 -7.97 36.63
N LEU A 5 -12.68 -7.01 36.99
CA LEU A 5 -12.06 -5.98 36.18
C LEU A 5 -11.25 -6.62 35.03
N SER A 6 -11.39 -6.09 33.82
CA SER A 6 -10.27 -6.00 32.89
C SER A 6 -10.28 -4.60 32.26
N PHE A 7 -9.15 -3.93 32.45
CA PHE A 7 -8.82 -2.58 32.03
C PHE A 7 -9.05 -2.39 30.52
N PHE A 8 -10.01 -1.54 30.16
CA PHE A 8 -9.96 -0.84 28.88
C PHE A 8 -8.92 0.27 29.03
N PHE A 9 -7.80 0.14 28.33
CA PHE A 9 -6.88 1.24 28.10
C PHE A 9 -7.63 2.26 27.23
N VAL A 10 -8.26 3.23 27.87
CA VAL A 10 -8.73 4.46 27.21
C VAL A 10 -7.46 5.21 26.82
N MET A 11 -6.93 4.87 25.65
CA MET A 11 -5.97 5.72 24.98
C MET A 11 -6.79 6.91 24.49
N THR A 12 -6.78 7.96 25.31
CA THR A 12 -7.29 9.29 24.99
C THR A 12 -6.50 9.80 23.78
N PHE A 13 -6.87 9.36 22.59
CA PHE A 13 -6.54 10.07 21.38
C PHE A 13 -7.29 11.39 21.50
N TYR A 14 -6.52 12.45 21.71
CA TYR A 14 -6.93 13.80 21.38
C TYR A 14 -7.72 13.74 20.08
N VAL A 15 -8.95 14.22 20.14
CA VAL A 15 -9.84 14.39 19.01
C VAL A 15 -9.12 15.25 17.96
N VAL A 16 -8.42 14.59 17.03
CA VAL A 16 -8.04 15.14 15.73
C VAL A 16 -9.17 14.78 14.76
N GLY A 17 -10.40 15.11 15.18
CA GLY A 17 -11.62 14.97 14.41
C GLY A 17 -12.21 16.36 14.23
N ALA A 18 -11.55 17.21 13.45
CA ALA A 18 -12.07 18.51 13.01
C ALA A 18 -11.22 19.23 11.93
N TYR A 19 -10.13 18.64 11.40
CA TYR A 19 -9.13 19.44 10.67
C TYR A 19 -8.68 18.93 9.29
N ALA A 20 -9.39 17.97 8.69
CA ALA A 20 -9.03 17.52 7.35
C ALA A 20 -9.23 18.59 6.25
N GLN A 21 -10.18 19.52 6.44
CA GLN A 21 -10.61 20.47 5.40
C GLN A 21 -10.13 21.93 5.60
N VAL A 22 -9.36 22.24 6.65
CA VAL A 22 -8.88 23.62 6.88
C VAL A 22 -7.38 23.71 7.19
N LEU A 23 -6.69 22.60 7.51
CA LEU A 23 -5.28 22.62 7.91
C LEU A 23 -4.48 21.46 7.29
N VAL A 24 -3.57 21.78 6.36
CA VAL A 24 -2.41 20.92 6.05
C VAL A 24 -1.26 21.41 6.91
N GLN A 25 -0.73 20.55 7.79
CA GLN A 25 0.33 20.89 8.77
C GLN A 25 -0.02 22.01 9.76
N GLY A 26 -1.31 22.20 10.07
CA GLY A 26 -1.73 23.13 11.14
C GLY A 26 -1.74 24.61 10.77
N GLN A 27 -1.73 24.99 9.48
CA GLN A 27 -1.80 26.40 9.05
C GLN A 27 -2.94 26.67 8.03
N PRO A 28 -3.84 27.64 8.29
CA PRO A 28 -4.89 28.06 7.34
C PRO A 28 -4.34 28.74 6.06
N HIS A 29 -5.12 28.77 4.96
CA HIS A 29 -4.71 29.44 3.71
C HIS A 29 -4.85 30.99 3.79
N PRO A 30 -3.80 31.79 3.50
CA PRO A 30 -3.86 33.26 3.58
C PRO A 30 -4.78 33.94 2.56
N SER A 31 -5.21 33.23 1.51
CA SER A 31 -5.99 33.78 0.38
C SER A 31 -7.32 33.06 0.11
N ALA A 32 -7.89 32.38 1.11
CA ALA A 32 -9.26 31.88 1.03
C ALA A 32 -10.19 33.05 0.60
N ARG A 33 -10.90 32.88 -0.52
CA ARG A 33 -11.80 33.92 -1.04
C ARG A 33 -13.05 33.95 -0.17
N ASN A 34 -13.19 35.00 0.65
CA ASN A 34 -14.45 35.30 1.33
C ASN A 34 -15.48 35.78 0.30
N ILE A 35 -16.11 34.85 -0.42
CA ILE A 35 -17.31 35.14 -1.19
C ILE A 35 -18.47 35.17 -0.18
N SER A 36 -19.22 36.27 -0.16
CA SER A 36 -20.40 36.44 0.68
C SER A 36 -21.41 35.31 0.40
N THR A 37 -21.58 34.39 1.34
CA THR A 37 -22.68 33.41 1.32
C THR A 37 -23.98 34.07 1.78
N LYS A 38 -25.13 33.60 1.27
CA LYS A 38 -26.44 34.04 1.78
C LYS A 38 -26.55 33.68 3.27
N GLN A 39 -27.14 34.57 4.07
CA GLN A 39 -27.39 34.33 5.50
C GLN A 39 -28.25 33.07 5.73
N GLU A 40 -27.91 32.29 6.77
CA GLU A 40 -28.59 31.06 7.23
C GLU A 40 -30.12 31.14 7.31
N SER A 41 -30.70 32.34 7.45
CA SER A 41 -32.12 32.56 7.69
C SER A 41 -32.99 32.71 6.43
N GLN A 42 -32.41 32.64 5.23
CA GLN A 42 -33.14 32.70 3.95
C GLN A 42 -33.17 31.37 3.19
N LEU A 43 -32.72 30.28 3.80
CA LEU A 43 -32.65 28.95 3.16
C LEU A 43 -33.92 28.17 3.51
N ARG A 44 -34.90 28.18 2.61
CA ARG A 44 -36.09 27.33 2.67
C ARG A 44 -35.98 26.33 1.54
N ALA A 45 -35.69 25.06 1.84
CA ALA A 45 -35.83 24.00 0.85
C ALA A 45 -37.16 24.17 0.10
N ASP A 46 -37.14 24.09 -1.24
CA ASP A 46 -38.34 24.26 -2.06
C ASP A 46 -39.34 23.14 -1.74
N ALA A 47 -40.19 23.36 -0.73
CA ALA A 47 -41.17 22.38 -0.30
C ALA A 47 -42.27 22.19 -1.36
N SER A 48 -42.37 23.09 -2.33
CA SER A 48 -43.33 22.99 -3.44
C SER A 48 -42.87 22.03 -4.53
N PHE A 49 -41.56 21.85 -4.68
CA PHE A 49 -40.99 20.89 -5.61
C PHE A 49 -41.07 19.47 -5.03
N THR A 50 -41.69 18.57 -5.80
CA THR A 50 -41.99 17.19 -5.44
C THR A 50 -41.24 16.20 -6.35
N PHE A 51 -41.36 14.90 -6.06
CA PHE A 51 -40.90 13.86 -6.98
C PHE A 51 -41.64 13.86 -8.32
N ASP A 52 -42.89 14.36 -8.37
CA ASP A 52 -43.68 14.41 -9.61
C ASP A 52 -43.18 15.53 -10.56
N ASP A 53 -42.44 16.50 -10.03
CA ASP A 53 -41.83 17.58 -10.82
C ASP A 53 -40.52 17.15 -11.48
N ILE A 54 -39.91 16.05 -11.04
CA ILE A 54 -38.66 15.52 -11.61
C ILE A 54 -38.94 14.93 -13.00
N GLN A 55 -38.20 15.41 -13.99
CA GLN A 55 -38.35 15.01 -15.40
C GLN A 55 -37.24 14.07 -15.89
N TYR A 56 -36.10 14.04 -15.20
CA TYR A 56 -34.97 13.18 -15.55
C TYR A 56 -34.73 12.16 -14.44
N TRP A 57 -35.17 10.93 -14.69
CA TRP A 57 -35.00 9.80 -13.79
C TRP A 57 -33.97 8.83 -14.34
N VAL A 58 -33.12 8.30 -13.47
CA VAL A 58 -32.04 7.38 -13.83
C VAL A 58 -32.15 6.10 -13.03
N GLY A 59 -31.86 4.97 -13.68
CA GLY A 59 -31.89 3.65 -13.07
C GLY A 59 -33.28 3.02 -13.09
N ASN A 60 -33.44 1.92 -12.36
CA ASN A 60 -34.69 1.19 -12.25
C ASN A 60 -34.87 0.64 -10.83
N GLY A 61 -36.09 0.28 -10.47
CA GLY A 61 -36.38 -0.34 -9.18
C GLY A 61 -37.49 0.35 -8.39
N SER A 62 -37.78 -0.25 -7.25
CA SER A 62 -38.90 0.12 -6.38
C SER A 62 -38.59 1.32 -5.48
N ASN A 63 -37.33 1.50 -5.08
CA ASN A 63 -36.91 2.64 -4.29
C ASN A 63 -36.65 3.85 -5.19
N LYS A 64 -36.79 5.05 -4.62
CA LYS A 64 -36.49 6.31 -5.30
C LYS A 64 -35.81 7.34 -4.41
N ALA A 65 -35.00 8.21 -5.00
CA ALA A 65 -34.35 9.33 -4.34
C ALA A 65 -34.21 10.50 -5.31
N ALA A 66 -34.02 11.70 -4.76
CA ALA A 66 -33.71 12.89 -5.54
C ALA A 66 -32.29 13.35 -5.22
N LEU A 67 -31.54 13.67 -6.27
CA LEU A 67 -30.24 14.34 -6.17
C LEU A 67 -30.42 15.82 -6.50
N VAL A 68 -29.98 16.70 -5.60
CA VAL A 68 -29.89 18.14 -5.85
C VAL A 68 -28.42 18.54 -6.01
N ILE A 69 -28.10 19.35 -7.01
CA ILE A 69 -26.77 19.93 -7.18
C ILE A 69 -26.90 21.46 -7.24
N GLU A 70 -26.11 22.16 -6.43
CA GLU A 70 -26.09 23.63 -6.38
C GLU A 70 -24.66 24.19 -6.42
N TRP A 71 -24.36 25.03 -7.40
CA TRP A 71 -23.00 25.49 -7.70
C TRP A 71 -22.63 26.83 -7.07
N HIS A 72 -23.61 27.67 -6.71
CA HIS A 72 -23.36 29.01 -6.14
C HIS A 72 -22.39 29.87 -6.99
N ASP A 73 -22.41 29.69 -8.31
CA ASP A 73 -21.54 30.40 -9.26
C ASP A 73 -22.20 31.63 -9.89
N GLY A 74 -23.49 31.87 -9.55
CA GLY A 74 -24.30 32.97 -10.06
C GLY A 74 -24.97 32.69 -11.41
N ASN A 75 -24.72 31.53 -12.02
CA ASN A 75 -25.36 31.09 -13.25
C ASN A 75 -26.73 30.44 -12.95
N ARG A 76 -27.52 30.18 -14.00
CA ARG A 76 -28.85 29.55 -13.88
C ARG A 76 -28.99 28.41 -14.89
N PRO A 77 -29.74 27.35 -14.55
CA PRO A 77 -30.38 27.11 -13.24
C PRO A 77 -29.37 26.70 -12.16
N ASP A 78 -29.44 27.33 -10.98
CA ASP A 78 -28.41 27.17 -9.93
C ASP A 78 -28.59 25.87 -9.12
N ALA A 79 -29.83 25.53 -8.75
CA ALA A 79 -30.17 24.32 -8.01
C ALA A 79 -30.97 23.35 -8.90
N MET A 80 -30.28 22.32 -9.39
CA MET A 80 -30.85 21.36 -10.33
C MET A 80 -31.18 20.02 -9.66
N VAL A 81 -32.25 19.36 -10.11
CA VAL A 81 -32.76 18.11 -9.50
C VAL A 81 -32.88 16.98 -10.53
N TRP A 82 -32.30 15.84 -10.18
CA TRP A 82 -32.44 14.56 -10.89
C TRP A 82 -33.10 13.53 -9.97
N GLY A 83 -33.76 12.54 -10.57
CA GLY A 83 -34.31 11.38 -9.87
C GLY A 83 -33.45 10.14 -10.07
N TYR A 84 -33.40 9.29 -9.06
CA TYR A 84 -32.69 8.01 -9.10
C TYR A 84 -33.56 6.89 -8.58
N ARG A 85 -33.54 5.73 -9.26
CA ARG A 85 -34.24 4.50 -8.87
C ARG A 85 -33.26 3.37 -8.71
N TRP A 86 -33.51 2.54 -7.69
CA TRP A 86 -32.71 1.34 -7.42
C TRP A 86 -33.55 0.26 -6.74
N ASP A 87 -33.03 -0.97 -6.78
CA ASP A 87 -33.42 -2.07 -5.89
C ASP A 87 -32.21 -2.48 -5.05
N GLY A 88 -32.44 -3.08 -3.87
CA GLY A 88 -31.37 -3.49 -2.96
C GLY A 88 -30.74 -2.32 -2.21
N GLU A 89 -29.41 -2.32 -2.09
CA GLU A 89 -28.64 -1.28 -1.40
C GLU A 89 -27.93 -0.39 -2.42
N ALA A 90 -28.02 0.92 -2.23
CA ALA A 90 -27.32 1.94 -3.01
C ALA A 90 -26.84 3.06 -2.09
N THR A 91 -25.75 3.72 -2.47
CA THR A 91 -25.14 4.82 -1.72
C THR A 91 -25.34 6.17 -2.40
N GLY A 92 -25.10 7.25 -1.66
CA GLY A 92 -25.08 8.60 -2.21
C GLY A 92 -24.09 8.78 -3.36
N HIS A 93 -22.95 8.08 -3.30
CA HIS A 93 -21.97 8.07 -4.39
C HIS A 93 -22.50 7.33 -5.62
N ASP A 94 -23.13 6.16 -5.43
CA ASP A 94 -23.71 5.38 -6.54
C ASP A 94 -24.75 6.20 -7.32
N MET A 95 -25.60 6.95 -6.60
CA MET A 95 -26.61 7.82 -7.21
C MET A 95 -26.00 8.91 -8.10
N ILE A 96 -25.03 9.68 -7.59
CA ILE A 96 -24.43 10.77 -8.40
C ILE A 96 -23.61 10.23 -9.57
N VAL A 97 -22.93 9.09 -9.40
CA VAL A 97 -22.21 8.41 -10.48
C VAL A 97 -23.18 7.96 -11.57
N ALA A 98 -24.26 7.26 -11.20
CA ALA A 98 -25.27 6.80 -12.15
C ALA A 98 -25.90 7.97 -12.93
N ILE A 99 -26.25 9.06 -12.24
CA ILE A 99 -26.82 10.25 -12.87
C ILE A 99 -25.83 10.91 -13.84
N ALA A 100 -24.56 11.05 -13.45
CA ALA A 100 -23.54 11.60 -14.32
C ALA A 100 -23.26 10.71 -15.55
N GLN A 101 -23.32 9.39 -15.40
CA GLN A 101 -23.19 8.45 -16.52
C GLN A 101 -24.37 8.54 -17.50
N ALA A 102 -25.58 8.76 -17.00
CA ALA A 102 -26.79 8.83 -17.82
C ALA A 102 -26.96 10.20 -18.50
N ASP A 103 -26.67 11.30 -17.80
CA ASP A 103 -26.83 12.66 -18.33
C ASP A 103 -25.54 13.20 -18.96
N PRO A 104 -25.39 13.21 -20.30
CA PRO A 104 -24.15 13.61 -20.97
C PRO A 104 -23.79 15.10 -20.81
N ARG A 105 -24.68 15.88 -20.18
CA ARG A 105 -24.48 17.29 -19.84
C ARG A 105 -23.78 17.46 -18.49
N LEU A 106 -23.82 16.44 -17.63
CA LEU A 106 -23.22 16.44 -16.30
C LEU A 106 -21.85 15.75 -16.37
N VAL A 107 -20.83 16.34 -15.75
CA VAL A 107 -19.54 15.68 -15.52
C VAL A 107 -19.20 15.73 -14.05
N LEU A 108 -18.93 14.57 -13.46
CA LEU A 108 -18.47 14.40 -12.10
C LEU A 108 -16.96 14.18 -12.08
N LEU A 109 -16.23 14.95 -11.28
CA LEU A 109 -14.84 14.67 -10.90
C LEU A 109 -14.84 14.09 -9.48
N THR A 110 -14.29 12.89 -9.34
CA THR A 110 -14.24 12.16 -8.07
C THR A 110 -12.91 11.45 -7.87
N GLN A 111 -12.49 11.27 -6.63
CA GLN A 111 -11.22 10.65 -6.29
C GLN A 111 -11.36 9.66 -5.15
N TYR A 112 -10.70 8.50 -5.29
CA TYR A 112 -10.54 7.58 -4.18
C TYR A 112 -9.48 8.08 -3.20
N THR A 113 -9.89 8.31 -1.96
CA THR A 113 -9.03 8.90 -0.92
C THR A 113 -8.62 7.91 0.17
N GLY A 114 -8.90 6.61 -0.01
CA GLY A 114 -8.59 5.56 0.94
C GLY A 114 -9.78 5.23 1.84
N TRP A 115 -9.59 5.25 3.15
CA TRP A 115 -10.60 4.81 4.14
C TRP A 115 -11.89 5.64 4.15
N MET A 116 -11.87 6.85 3.58
CA MET A 116 -13.06 7.70 3.42
C MET A 116 -13.86 7.38 2.14
N GLY A 117 -13.38 6.48 1.30
CA GLY A 117 -13.98 6.15 0.01
C GLY A 117 -13.73 7.22 -1.05
N TYR A 118 -14.73 7.46 -1.88
CA TYR A 118 -14.69 8.47 -2.93
C TYR A 118 -15.14 9.84 -2.44
N THR A 119 -14.35 10.87 -2.74
CA THR A 119 -14.68 12.29 -2.56
C THR A 119 -15.23 12.89 -3.85
N ILE A 120 -16.05 13.93 -3.71
CA ILE A 120 -16.50 14.73 -4.85
C ILE A 120 -15.65 15.99 -4.90
N ASP A 121 -14.93 16.11 -6.00
CA ASP A 121 -13.83 17.06 -6.14
C ASP A 121 -14.23 18.21 -7.07
N GLY A 122 -15.10 17.90 -8.04
CA GLY A 122 -15.67 18.87 -8.95
C GLY A 122 -16.95 18.37 -9.61
N ILE A 123 -17.85 19.29 -9.94
CA ILE A 123 -19.06 18.99 -10.71
C ILE A 123 -19.24 20.07 -11.78
N GLY A 124 -19.47 19.64 -13.01
CA GLY A 124 -19.79 20.52 -14.13
C GLY A 124 -21.12 20.18 -14.78
N TYR A 125 -21.81 21.19 -15.30
CA TYR A 125 -23.02 21.03 -16.10
C TYR A 125 -23.04 21.98 -17.30
N GLY A 126 -23.57 21.56 -18.44
CA GLY A 126 -23.66 22.41 -19.64
C GLY A 126 -24.68 21.94 -20.67
N GLU A 127 -24.77 22.64 -21.80
CA GLU A 127 -25.70 22.28 -22.89
C GLU A 127 -25.13 21.21 -23.84
N SER A 128 -23.84 20.94 -23.71
CA SER A 128 -23.10 20.00 -24.53
C SER A 128 -22.00 19.35 -23.69
N ARG A 129 -21.32 18.37 -24.27
CA ARG A 129 -20.20 17.70 -23.63
C ARG A 129 -19.15 18.72 -23.16
N LEU A 130 -18.78 18.64 -21.89
CA LEU A 130 -17.90 19.62 -21.25
C LEU A 130 -16.44 19.47 -21.71
N ASN A 131 -15.77 20.59 -21.87
CA ASN A 131 -14.37 20.70 -22.23
C ASN A 131 -13.55 20.97 -20.97
N ILE A 132 -13.17 19.86 -20.32
CA ILE A 132 -12.42 19.84 -19.07
C ILE A 132 -10.92 19.91 -19.35
N SER A 133 -10.21 20.72 -18.57
CA SER A 133 -8.76 20.88 -18.61
C SER A 133 -8.16 20.83 -17.21
N TYR A 134 -6.89 20.43 -17.14
CA TYR A 134 -6.12 20.38 -15.90
C TYR A 134 -4.79 21.12 -16.06
N ASP A 135 -4.49 22.01 -15.11
CA ASP A 135 -3.23 22.76 -15.06
C ASP A 135 -2.19 22.03 -14.21
N LEU A 136 -1.44 21.13 -14.85
CA LEU A 136 -0.38 20.35 -14.20
C LEU A 136 0.75 21.22 -13.64
N GLU A 137 1.13 22.29 -14.33
CA GLU A 137 2.25 23.14 -13.89
C GLU A 137 1.85 23.97 -12.67
N GLY A 138 0.62 24.48 -12.66
CA GLY A 138 0.00 25.06 -11.47
C GLY A 138 0.00 24.07 -10.30
N ALA A 139 -0.50 22.85 -10.51
CA ALA A 139 -0.61 21.83 -9.47
C ALA A 139 0.75 21.39 -8.88
N LYS A 140 1.80 21.33 -9.70
CA LYS A 140 3.18 21.06 -9.24
C LYS A 140 3.77 22.19 -8.41
N SER A 141 3.44 23.43 -8.78
CA SER A 141 3.97 24.62 -8.12
C SER A 141 3.30 24.92 -6.78
N GLU A 142 2.18 24.25 -6.47
CA GLU A 142 1.40 24.47 -5.26
C GLU A 142 2.11 23.89 -4.02
N PRO A 143 2.63 24.73 -3.11
CA PRO A 143 3.34 24.26 -1.92
C PRO A 143 2.47 23.41 -1.00
N LYS A 144 1.14 23.49 -1.13
CA LYS A 144 0.19 22.74 -0.29
C LYS A 144 -0.32 21.46 -0.92
N ASN A 145 -0.09 21.21 -2.21
CA ASN A 145 -0.45 19.94 -2.82
C ASN A 145 0.26 18.83 -2.06
N ALA A 146 -0.53 18.02 -1.36
CA ALA A 146 0.01 17.01 -0.46
C ALA A 146 0.67 15.84 -1.21
N PHE A 147 0.56 15.82 -2.54
CA PHE A 147 1.13 14.82 -3.41
C PHE A 147 2.40 15.32 -4.10
N LYS A 148 3.56 14.71 -3.80
CA LYS A 148 4.81 15.00 -4.51
C LYS A 148 4.87 14.22 -5.82
N PHE A 149 5.03 14.94 -6.93
CA PHE A 149 5.17 14.37 -8.27
C PHE A 149 6.62 13.98 -8.64
N GLU A 150 7.60 14.40 -7.83
CA GLU A 150 9.03 14.22 -8.14
C GLU A 150 9.78 13.47 -7.01
N PRO A 151 10.75 12.60 -7.36
CA PRO A 151 11.59 11.91 -6.40
C PRO A 151 12.76 12.80 -5.90
N PRO A 152 13.35 12.49 -4.73
CA PRO A 152 12.97 11.42 -3.81
C PRO A 152 11.73 11.79 -2.98
N ILE A 153 10.87 10.80 -2.70
CA ILE A 153 9.71 10.99 -1.83
C ILE A 153 10.21 11.14 -0.39
N THR A 154 10.41 12.38 0.04
CA THR A 154 11.03 12.67 1.35
C THR A 154 10.05 12.73 2.53
N ASN A 155 8.75 12.49 2.31
CA ASN A 155 7.75 12.58 3.37
C ASN A 155 6.94 11.27 3.54
N PRO A 156 7.42 10.33 4.37
CA PRO A 156 6.72 9.08 4.66
C PRO A 156 5.46 9.25 5.54
N LEU A 157 5.14 10.46 6.03
CA LEU A 157 4.03 10.69 6.97
C LEU A 157 2.63 10.42 6.39
N LEU A 158 2.49 10.36 5.06
CA LEU A 158 1.19 10.29 4.40
C LEU A 158 0.87 8.91 3.80
N GLY A 159 1.71 7.89 4.01
CA GLY A 159 1.45 6.56 3.43
C GLY A 159 1.59 6.50 1.90
N GLN A 160 2.13 7.56 1.28
CA GLN A 160 2.49 7.58 -0.14
C GLN A 160 3.53 6.49 -0.43
N THR A 161 3.26 5.64 -1.40
CA THR A 161 4.12 4.50 -1.78
C THR A 161 4.88 4.74 -3.09
N SER A 162 4.39 5.63 -3.95
CA SER A 162 4.99 5.96 -5.24
C SER A 162 4.50 7.33 -5.76
N HIS A 163 4.99 7.75 -6.92
CA HIS A 163 4.53 8.97 -7.63
C HIS A 163 4.16 8.61 -9.08
N PRO A 164 3.33 9.42 -9.78
CA PRO A 164 3.06 9.21 -11.19
C PRO A 164 4.31 9.58 -11.99
N GLU A 165 4.70 8.70 -12.90
CA GLU A 165 5.81 8.92 -13.84
C GLU A 165 5.39 9.79 -15.02
N HIS A 166 4.12 9.66 -15.44
CA HIS A 166 3.55 10.37 -16.59
C HIS A 166 2.21 11.06 -16.24
N PRO A 167 2.18 11.97 -15.23
CA PRO A 167 0.93 12.55 -14.72
C PRO A 167 0.11 13.29 -15.79
N ALA A 168 0.76 13.93 -16.77
CA ALA A 168 0.06 14.59 -17.87
C ALA A 168 -0.74 13.60 -18.73
N GLU A 169 -0.15 12.44 -19.00
CA GLU A 169 -0.78 11.41 -19.84
C GLU A 169 -1.89 10.70 -19.08
N ASP A 170 -1.66 10.39 -17.80
CA ASP A 170 -2.64 9.81 -16.89
C ASP A 170 -3.88 10.72 -16.77
N VAL A 171 -3.68 12.03 -16.53
CA VAL A 171 -4.77 13.01 -16.44
C VAL A 171 -5.47 13.21 -17.78
N ALA A 172 -4.73 13.31 -18.88
CA ALA A 172 -5.34 13.42 -20.21
C ALA A 172 -6.17 12.17 -20.55
N ALA A 173 -5.75 10.98 -20.14
CA ALA A 173 -6.52 9.75 -20.29
C ALA A 173 -7.79 9.77 -19.45
N ALA A 174 -7.69 10.18 -18.18
CA ALA A 174 -8.84 10.31 -17.28
C ALA A 174 -9.87 11.32 -17.81
N ILE A 175 -9.44 12.47 -18.34
CA ILE A 175 -10.33 13.46 -18.98
C ILE A 175 -11.01 12.85 -20.20
N ARG A 176 -10.25 12.23 -21.11
CA ARG A 176 -10.81 11.64 -22.34
C ARG A 176 -11.87 10.57 -22.02
N GLN A 177 -11.60 9.71 -21.03
CA GLN A 177 -12.54 8.68 -20.60
C GLN A 177 -13.74 9.28 -19.87
N GLY A 178 -13.49 10.12 -18.86
CA GLY A 178 -14.55 10.62 -18.00
C GLY A 178 -15.50 11.60 -18.69
N VAL A 179 -15.03 12.37 -19.68
CA VAL A 179 -15.93 13.21 -20.49
C VAL A 179 -16.81 12.37 -21.44
N GLN A 180 -16.40 11.14 -21.78
CA GLN A 180 -17.23 10.21 -22.53
C GLN A 180 -18.25 9.49 -21.65
N THR A 181 -17.85 9.12 -20.42
CA THR A 181 -18.67 8.35 -19.48
C THR A 181 -19.39 9.20 -18.43
N GLY A 182 -19.24 10.53 -18.47
CA GLY A 182 -19.78 11.45 -17.46
C GLY A 182 -19.04 11.51 -16.12
N VAL A 183 -18.05 10.63 -15.87
CA VAL A 183 -17.34 10.57 -14.59
C VAL A 183 -15.83 10.49 -14.81
N ILE A 184 -15.13 11.55 -14.40
CA ILE A 184 -13.68 11.59 -14.32
C ILE A 184 -13.28 11.10 -12.95
N TYR A 185 -12.59 9.97 -12.92
CA TYR A 185 -11.90 9.50 -11.73
C TYR A 185 -10.50 10.07 -11.71
N HIS A 186 -10.15 10.82 -10.67
CA HIS A 186 -8.84 11.42 -10.56
C HIS A 186 -7.77 10.33 -10.59
N PRO A 187 -6.83 10.35 -11.56
CA PRO A 187 -5.92 9.23 -11.76
C PRO A 187 -4.81 9.21 -10.71
N ILE A 188 -4.54 10.35 -10.06
CA ILE A 188 -3.53 10.50 -9.01
C ILE A 188 -4.23 10.36 -7.66
N ASN A 189 -4.49 9.11 -7.26
CA ASN A 189 -5.34 8.79 -6.11
C ASN A 189 -4.68 7.80 -5.13
N ALA A 190 -5.35 7.56 -3.99
CA ALA A 190 -4.82 6.74 -2.91
C ALA A 190 -4.68 5.25 -3.25
N GLU A 191 -5.48 4.74 -4.18
CA GLU A 191 -5.45 3.32 -4.58
C GLU A 191 -4.16 3.01 -5.32
N ARG A 192 -3.75 3.91 -6.21
CA ARG A 192 -2.57 3.71 -7.07
C ARG A 192 -1.26 4.12 -6.40
N TYR A 193 -1.29 5.18 -5.57
CA TYR A 193 -0.07 5.80 -5.04
C TYR A 193 0.02 5.78 -3.52
N GLY A 194 -0.94 5.15 -2.83
CA GLY A 194 -1.03 5.12 -1.36
C GLY A 194 -1.55 6.41 -0.74
N TYR A 195 -1.59 7.51 -1.50
CA TYR A 195 -2.10 8.80 -1.03
C TYR A 195 -2.77 9.59 -2.17
N PRO A 196 -3.89 10.31 -1.92
CA PRO A 196 -4.57 11.10 -2.93
C PRO A 196 -3.87 12.45 -3.21
N SER A 197 -4.01 12.96 -4.44
CA SER A 197 -3.66 14.36 -4.74
C SER A 197 -4.85 15.27 -4.55
N TYR A 198 -4.70 16.29 -3.69
CA TYR A 198 -5.73 17.29 -3.40
C TYR A 198 -5.52 18.54 -4.26
N ASP A 199 -5.51 18.35 -5.57
CA ASP A 199 -5.18 19.34 -6.60
C ASP A 199 -6.41 19.76 -7.44
N TYR A 200 -7.59 19.62 -6.85
CA TYR A 200 -8.88 19.84 -7.51
C TYR A 200 -9.05 21.27 -8.03
N ASP A 201 -8.39 22.23 -7.37
CA ASP A 201 -8.38 23.65 -7.74
C ASP A 201 -7.76 23.91 -9.13
N TYR A 202 -7.01 22.96 -9.68
CA TYR A 202 -6.35 23.04 -10.99
C TYR A 202 -7.18 22.43 -12.12
N TRP A 203 -8.38 21.93 -11.82
CA TRP A 203 -9.33 21.45 -12.81
C TRP A 203 -10.29 22.57 -13.22
N SER A 204 -10.51 22.71 -14.52
CA SER A 204 -11.31 23.79 -15.10
C SER A 204 -12.18 23.29 -16.25
N CYS A 205 -13.26 24.02 -16.53
CA CYS A 205 -14.11 23.81 -17.68
C CYS A 205 -14.26 25.13 -18.46
N SER A 206 -14.14 25.06 -19.79
CA SER A 206 -14.17 26.26 -20.65
C SER A 206 -15.53 26.55 -21.30
N ASN A 207 -16.43 25.56 -21.37
CA ASN A 207 -17.72 25.66 -22.06
C ASN A 207 -18.93 25.23 -21.19
N GLY A 208 -18.73 25.03 -19.89
CA GLY A 208 -19.80 24.69 -18.96
C GLY A 208 -20.68 25.89 -18.66
N ILE A 209 -21.96 25.65 -18.43
CA ILE A 209 -22.83 26.62 -17.73
C ILE A 209 -22.36 26.69 -16.28
N HIS A 210 -22.11 25.53 -15.68
CA HIS A 210 -21.59 25.39 -14.32
C HIS A 210 -20.29 24.60 -14.32
N TRP A 211 -19.36 25.03 -13.48
CA TRP A 211 -18.19 24.26 -13.07
C TRP A 211 -17.68 24.77 -11.74
N GLN A 212 -17.63 23.89 -10.75
CA GLN A 212 -16.91 24.16 -9.52
C GLN A 212 -16.10 22.93 -9.15
N ALA A 213 -14.82 23.15 -8.86
CA ALA A 213 -13.90 22.15 -8.33
C ALA A 213 -12.95 22.85 -7.37
N GLY A 214 -12.49 22.13 -6.36
CA GLY A 214 -11.50 22.72 -5.44
C GLY A 214 -11.38 21.99 -4.12
N TRP A 215 -10.29 22.34 -3.44
CA TRP A 215 -9.97 21.85 -2.11
C TRP A 215 -9.49 22.99 -1.22
N TYR A 216 -8.67 23.90 -1.76
CA TYR A 216 -8.14 25.06 -1.04
C TYR A 216 -8.92 26.35 -1.29
N TYR A 217 -9.59 26.48 -2.45
CA TYR A 217 -10.34 27.68 -2.83
C TYR A 217 -11.86 27.52 -2.80
N GLY A 218 -12.32 26.33 -2.43
CA GLY A 218 -13.71 25.98 -2.18
C GLY A 218 -13.83 24.46 -2.04
N TYR A 219 -15.01 23.98 -1.68
CA TYR A 219 -15.26 22.56 -1.52
C TYR A 219 -16.73 22.20 -1.70
N TRP A 220 -16.99 20.96 -2.10
CA TRP A 220 -18.33 20.39 -2.18
C TRP A 220 -18.76 19.83 -0.82
N SER A 221 -19.95 20.20 -0.38
CA SER A 221 -20.55 19.74 0.87
C SER A 221 -21.74 18.84 0.59
N TYR A 222 -21.85 17.76 1.37
CA TYR A 222 -22.91 16.77 1.21
C TYR A 222 -24.01 16.95 2.24
N PHE A 223 -25.23 17.13 1.75
CA PHE A 223 -26.41 17.37 2.57
C PHE A 223 -27.46 16.29 2.33
N VAL A 224 -28.23 15.99 3.37
CA VAL A 224 -29.28 14.97 3.32
C VAL A 224 -30.54 15.51 3.97
N ARG A 225 -31.69 15.02 3.50
CA ARG A 225 -32.96 15.15 4.21
C ARG A 225 -33.79 13.88 4.02
N SER A 226 -34.56 13.55 5.06
CA SER A 226 -35.34 12.32 5.12
C SER A 226 -36.71 12.40 4.42
N SER A 227 -37.14 13.60 4.01
CA SER A 227 -38.40 13.80 3.29
C SER A 227 -38.40 15.11 2.50
N GLN A 228 -39.33 15.24 1.55
CA GLN A 228 -39.54 16.45 0.73
C GLN A 228 -39.74 17.72 1.57
N THR A 229 -40.39 17.62 2.73
CA THR A 229 -40.72 18.79 3.56
C THR A 229 -39.70 19.07 4.67
N SER A 230 -38.71 18.19 4.83
CA SER A 230 -37.64 18.39 5.80
C SER A 230 -36.59 19.37 5.28
N ASN A 231 -35.94 20.09 6.20
CA ASN A 231 -34.76 20.86 5.86
C ASN A 231 -33.58 19.93 5.55
N PHE A 232 -32.67 20.41 4.70
CA PHE A 232 -31.38 19.77 4.52
C PHE A 232 -30.54 19.91 5.79
N SER A 233 -29.80 18.85 6.10
CA SER A 233 -28.79 18.82 7.16
C SER A 233 -27.49 18.27 6.61
N TYR A 234 -26.36 18.77 7.09
CA TYR A 234 -25.05 18.25 6.71
C TYR A 234 -24.92 16.77 7.08
N SER A 235 -24.42 15.95 6.15
CA SER A 235 -24.42 14.49 6.30
C SER A 235 -23.41 13.99 7.34
N GLY A 236 -22.27 14.65 7.54
CA GLY A 236 -21.16 14.16 8.39
C GLY A 236 -20.50 12.85 7.92
N LEU A 237 -21.25 12.00 7.22
CA LEU A 237 -20.84 10.82 6.50
C LEU A 237 -20.57 11.21 5.04
N GLY A 238 -19.43 10.77 4.48
CA GLY A 238 -19.15 10.89 3.05
C GLY A 238 -20.17 10.12 2.22
N ALA A 239 -20.41 10.55 0.98
CA ALA A 239 -21.44 9.97 0.11
C ALA A 239 -21.24 8.46 -0.17
N THR A 240 -19.99 7.99 -0.15
CA THR A 240 -19.67 6.55 -0.25
C THR A 240 -20.23 5.74 0.92
N SER A 241 -20.31 6.34 2.11
CA SER A 241 -20.81 5.68 3.32
C SER A 241 -22.29 5.97 3.60
N ARG A 242 -22.91 6.86 2.82
CA ARG A 242 -24.32 7.20 2.95
C ARG A 242 -25.16 6.16 2.21
N VAL A 243 -25.72 5.20 2.93
CA VAL A 243 -26.75 4.30 2.38
C VAL A 243 -28.04 5.08 2.16
N LEU A 244 -28.59 4.99 0.95
CA LEU A 244 -29.84 5.64 0.55
C LEU A 244 -31.04 4.92 1.16
N THR A 245 -32.11 5.68 1.37
CA THR A 245 -33.40 5.17 1.86
C THR A 245 -34.50 5.64 0.92
N ASP A 246 -35.52 4.81 0.68
CA ASP A 246 -36.62 5.19 -0.21
C ASP A 246 -37.24 6.55 0.18
N GLY A 247 -37.42 7.41 -0.81
CA GLY A 247 -37.93 8.76 -0.68
C GLY A 247 -36.93 9.80 -0.16
N CYS A 248 -35.65 9.47 0.03
CA CYS A 248 -34.66 10.43 0.50
C CYS A 248 -34.28 11.46 -0.56
N TRP A 249 -33.70 12.55 -0.07
CA TRP A 249 -33.14 13.60 -0.90
C TRP A 249 -31.74 13.89 -0.39
N ASP A 250 -30.80 13.84 -1.31
CA ASP A 250 -29.41 14.06 -1.03
C ASP A 250 -28.91 15.16 -1.98
N ALA A 251 -27.95 15.95 -1.52
CA ALA A 251 -27.53 17.14 -2.24
C ALA A 251 -26.04 17.39 -2.14
N TRP A 252 -25.48 17.88 -3.25
CA TRP A 252 -24.15 18.46 -3.30
C TRP A 252 -24.27 19.95 -3.48
N SER A 253 -23.68 20.71 -2.57
CA SER A 253 -23.71 22.16 -2.61
C SER A 253 -22.29 22.70 -2.49
N TRP A 254 -21.89 23.51 -3.45
CA TRP A 254 -20.56 24.11 -3.49
C TRP A 254 -20.45 25.20 -2.43
N ASN A 255 -19.26 25.31 -1.83
CA ASN A 255 -18.98 26.36 -0.87
C ASN A 255 -17.60 26.97 -1.10
N GLY A 256 -17.57 28.25 -1.48
CA GLY A 256 -16.33 29.01 -1.59
C GLY A 256 -15.77 29.54 -0.27
N ASN A 257 -16.54 29.50 0.82
CA ASN A 257 -16.11 30.00 2.12
C ASN A 257 -15.40 28.93 2.95
N MET A 258 -14.07 28.88 2.85
CA MET A 258 -13.22 27.92 3.56
C MET A 258 -13.24 28.04 5.10
N ASN A 259 -13.94 29.02 5.67
CA ASN A 259 -14.04 29.19 7.13
C ASN A 259 -15.23 28.43 7.75
N THR A 260 -16.06 27.78 6.94
CA THR A 260 -17.20 26.98 7.44
C THR A 260 -16.82 25.51 7.59
N SER A 261 -17.46 24.80 8.51
CA SER A 261 -17.28 23.35 8.69
C SER A 261 -18.27 22.52 7.86
N GLU A 262 -19.46 23.05 7.59
CA GLU A 262 -20.56 22.31 6.94
C GLU A 262 -20.86 22.81 5.52
N GLY A 263 -20.30 23.95 5.14
CA GLY A 263 -20.55 24.59 3.85
C GLY A 263 -21.85 25.39 3.80
N THR A 264 -22.39 25.56 2.59
CA THR A 264 -23.64 26.28 2.33
C THR A 264 -24.71 25.27 1.95
N GLN A 265 -25.85 25.27 2.65
CA GLN A 265 -26.97 24.39 2.30
C GLN A 265 -27.59 24.77 0.95
N PRO A 266 -28.15 23.81 0.20
CA PRO A 266 -28.88 24.09 -1.03
C PRO A 266 -30.17 24.91 -0.76
N GLY A 267 -30.52 25.80 -1.68
CA GLY A 267 -31.51 26.88 -1.57
C GLY A 267 -32.94 26.56 -2.06
N ASP A 268 -33.66 27.64 -2.42
CA ASP A 268 -35.13 27.70 -2.34
C ASP A 268 -35.92 27.42 -3.62
N VAL A 269 -35.27 27.33 -4.79
CA VAL A 269 -35.97 27.14 -6.07
C VAL A 269 -35.29 26.03 -6.85
N PHE A 270 -35.94 24.88 -6.87
CA PHE A 270 -35.44 23.71 -7.59
C PHE A 270 -35.90 23.72 -9.04
N VAL A 271 -35.01 23.31 -9.93
CA VAL A 271 -35.28 23.16 -11.36
C VAL A 271 -35.02 21.71 -11.74
N ALA A 272 -36.03 21.05 -12.30
CA ALA A 272 -35.88 19.70 -12.80
C ALA A 272 -34.86 19.69 -13.94
N ALA A 273 -33.90 18.77 -13.88
CA ALA A 273 -33.16 18.40 -15.06
C ALA A 273 -34.13 17.82 -16.10
N THR A 274 -33.94 18.19 -17.37
CA THR A 274 -34.84 17.83 -18.47
C THR A 274 -34.21 16.80 -19.38
N ILE A 275 -34.99 15.91 -20.00
CA ILE A 275 -34.47 14.99 -21.02
C ILE A 275 -34.09 15.81 -22.27
N PRO A 276 -32.88 15.65 -22.84
CA PRO A 276 -32.48 16.34 -24.07
C PRO A 276 -33.46 16.08 -25.22
N SER A 277 -33.87 17.14 -25.91
CA SER A 277 -34.82 17.10 -27.04
C SER A 277 -34.31 16.18 -28.16
N GLY A 278 -34.90 14.99 -28.32
CA GLY A 278 -34.53 14.01 -29.36
C GLY A 278 -34.33 12.58 -28.86
N GLY A 279 -34.30 12.35 -27.54
CA GLY A 279 -34.48 11.02 -26.96
C GLY A 279 -35.95 10.61 -27.06
N GLY A 280 -36.25 9.43 -27.59
CA GLY A 280 -37.58 8.82 -27.46
C GLY A 280 -37.99 8.81 -25.99
N GLY A 281 -39.30 8.86 -25.69
CA GLY A 281 -39.85 9.02 -24.33
C GLY A 281 -39.59 7.87 -23.35
N ASP A 282 -38.50 7.13 -23.52
CA ASP A 282 -37.98 6.12 -22.61
C ASP A 282 -37.03 6.80 -21.60
N GLU A 283 -37.07 6.32 -20.36
CA GLU A 283 -36.21 6.78 -19.26
C GLU A 283 -34.73 6.55 -19.61
N PRO A 284 -33.81 7.51 -19.36
CA PRO A 284 -32.41 7.35 -19.72
C PRO A 284 -31.75 6.18 -18.97
N GLU A 285 -31.30 5.18 -19.72
CA GLU A 285 -30.57 4.03 -19.18
C GLU A 285 -29.12 4.41 -18.83
N ILE A 286 -28.59 3.81 -17.75
CA ILE A 286 -27.18 3.95 -17.39
C ILE A 286 -26.36 3.12 -18.39
N PRO A 287 -25.43 3.74 -19.15
CA PRO A 287 -24.63 3.01 -20.12
C PRO A 287 -23.65 2.06 -19.42
N VAL A 288 -23.57 0.82 -19.91
CA VAL A 288 -22.54 -0.14 -19.45
C VAL A 288 -21.17 0.35 -19.88
N ILE A 289 -20.26 0.53 -18.92
CA ILE A 289 -18.88 0.96 -19.15
C ILE A 289 -18.00 -0.27 -19.26
N HIS A 290 -17.53 -0.55 -20.48
CA HIS A 290 -16.65 -1.68 -20.75
C HIS A 290 -15.18 -1.39 -20.45
N VAL A 291 -14.45 -2.44 -20.06
CA VAL A 291 -12.98 -2.41 -20.03
C VAL A 291 -12.44 -2.14 -21.43
N THR A 292 -11.36 -1.37 -21.50
CA THR A 292 -10.65 -1.01 -22.74
C THR A 292 -9.17 -1.38 -22.72
N SER A 293 -8.57 -1.52 -21.53
CA SER A 293 -7.22 -2.04 -21.37
C SER A 293 -6.94 -2.53 -19.95
N ILE A 294 -5.87 -3.31 -19.81
CA ILE A 294 -5.29 -3.75 -18.54
C ILE A 294 -3.77 -3.56 -18.60
N SER A 295 -3.14 -3.17 -17.48
CA SER A 295 -1.69 -3.09 -17.33
C SER A 295 -1.23 -3.72 -16.02
N LEU A 296 0.07 -4.03 -15.90
CA LEU A 296 0.69 -4.53 -14.68
C LEU A 296 1.71 -3.51 -14.17
N ASN A 297 1.88 -3.44 -12.85
CA ASN A 297 2.92 -2.62 -12.21
C ASN A 297 4.36 -3.04 -12.56
N LYS A 298 4.56 -4.27 -13.06
CA LYS A 298 5.86 -4.81 -13.45
C LYS A 298 5.74 -5.64 -14.72
N SER A 299 6.62 -5.42 -15.68
CA SER A 299 6.78 -6.28 -16.87
C SER A 299 7.71 -7.48 -16.62
N SER A 300 8.55 -7.42 -15.59
CA SER A 300 9.43 -8.50 -15.17
C SER A 300 9.54 -8.59 -13.64
N LEU A 301 9.71 -9.80 -13.13
CA LEU A 301 9.84 -10.09 -11.71
C LEU A 301 10.85 -11.22 -11.49
N ARG A 302 11.74 -11.06 -10.51
CA ARG A 302 12.68 -12.10 -10.10
C ARG A 302 12.37 -12.51 -8.65
N LEU A 303 12.33 -13.81 -8.37
CA LEU A 303 12.06 -14.37 -7.04
C LEU A 303 12.91 -15.61 -6.81
N GLN A 304 13.26 -15.88 -5.56
CA GLN A 304 13.79 -17.19 -5.18
C GLN A 304 12.66 -18.21 -5.04
N ALA A 305 12.95 -19.49 -5.27
CA ALA A 305 11.98 -20.55 -5.01
C ALA A 305 11.49 -20.51 -3.55
N GLY A 306 10.17 -20.62 -3.35
CA GLY A 306 9.52 -20.48 -2.03
C GLY A 306 9.17 -19.04 -1.64
N ALA A 307 9.72 -18.02 -2.30
CA ALA A 307 9.34 -16.62 -2.07
C ALA A 307 8.07 -16.24 -2.84
N ASN A 308 7.44 -15.14 -2.44
CA ASN A 308 6.30 -14.57 -3.14
C ASN A 308 6.46 -13.06 -3.36
N ALA A 309 5.75 -12.53 -4.37
CA ALA A 309 5.56 -11.10 -4.57
C ALA A 309 4.22 -10.84 -5.26
N THR A 310 3.68 -9.63 -5.07
CA THR A 310 2.41 -9.22 -5.63
C THR A 310 2.60 -8.42 -6.91
N LEU A 311 1.92 -8.85 -7.98
CA LEU A 311 1.65 -8.07 -9.18
C LEU A 311 0.30 -7.37 -9.01
N VAL A 312 0.24 -6.09 -9.37
CA VAL A 312 -0.97 -5.28 -9.32
C VAL A 312 -1.43 -5.02 -10.74
N ALA A 313 -2.66 -5.43 -11.05
CA ALA A 313 -3.31 -5.15 -12.33
C ALA A 313 -4.12 -3.85 -12.24
N SER A 314 -3.99 -2.98 -13.24
CA SER A 314 -4.77 -1.75 -13.36
C SER A 314 -5.68 -1.83 -14.59
N ILE A 315 -6.98 -1.61 -14.40
CA ILE A 315 -8.01 -1.64 -15.45
C ILE A 315 -8.32 -0.22 -15.89
N SER A 316 -8.52 -0.02 -17.20
CA SER A 316 -9.01 1.23 -17.79
C SER A 316 -10.26 0.99 -18.64
N PRO A 317 -11.26 1.89 -18.60
CA PRO A 317 -11.34 3.01 -17.67
C PRO A 317 -11.52 2.50 -16.24
N VAL A 318 -11.08 3.30 -15.26
CA VAL A 318 -11.10 2.90 -13.84
C VAL A 318 -12.52 2.70 -13.30
N ASN A 319 -13.55 3.09 -14.05
CA ASN A 319 -14.98 2.90 -13.73
C ASN A 319 -15.69 1.91 -14.62
N ALA A 320 -14.96 1.01 -15.27
CA ALA A 320 -15.58 -0.11 -15.95
C ALA A 320 -16.46 -0.91 -14.96
N ASP A 321 -17.62 -1.38 -15.41
CA ASP A 321 -18.60 -2.03 -14.53
C ASP A 321 -18.13 -3.42 -14.07
N ASN A 322 -17.40 -4.13 -14.93
CA ASN A 322 -16.79 -5.42 -14.59
C ASN A 322 -15.26 -5.35 -14.66
N LYS A 323 -14.65 -5.10 -13.50
CA LYS A 323 -13.18 -5.01 -13.32
C LYS A 323 -12.55 -6.33 -12.89
N GLN A 324 -13.26 -7.46 -12.95
CA GLN A 324 -12.70 -8.73 -12.51
C GLN A 324 -11.50 -9.12 -13.38
N VAL A 325 -10.45 -9.62 -12.74
CA VAL A 325 -9.20 -10.04 -13.39
C VAL A 325 -8.96 -11.52 -13.10
N ILE A 326 -8.76 -12.29 -14.15
CA ILE A 326 -8.33 -13.69 -14.10
C ILE A 326 -6.81 -13.72 -14.21
N TRP A 327 -6.17 -14.43 -13.29
CA TRP A 327 -4.72 -14.63 -13.29
C TRP A 327 -4.38 -16.03 -13.77
N SER A 328 -3.29 -16.16 -14.54
CA SER A 328 -2.79 -17.45 -15.01
C SER A 328 -1.27 -17.47 -15.08
N SER A 329 -0.70 -18.67 -14.92
CA SER A 329 0.72 -18.95 -15.09
C SER A 329 0.90 -19.85 -16.29
N SER A 330 1.90 -19.59 -17.13
CA SER A 330 2.23 -20.47 -18.25
C SER A 330 2.80 -21.82 -17.81
N ASP A 331 3.31 -21.94 -16.58
CA ASP A 331 3.78 -23.18 -15.97
C ASP A 331 3.70 -23.10 -14.43
N THR A 332 2.67 -23.73 -13.86
CA THR A 332 2.46 -23.77 -12.40
C THR A 332 3.49 -24.62 -11.65
N GLY A 333 4.31 -25.42 -12.35
CA GLY A 333 5.44 -26.14 -11.77
C GLY A 333 6.65 -25.25 -11.46
N ILE A 334 6.73 -24.08 -12.10
CA ILE A 334 7.78 -23.06 -11.91
C ILE A 334 7.28 -21.96 -10.96
N ALA A 335 6.12 -21.36 -11.24
CA ALA A 335 5.48 -20.39 -10.34
C ALA A 335 3.95 -20.45 -10.42
N THR A 336 3.28 -20.26 -9.29
CA THR A 336 1.82 -20.13 -9.19
C THR A 336 1.43 -18.67 -9.01
N VAL A 337 0.18 -18.33 -9.35
CA VAL A 337 -0.39 -17.01 -9.09
C VAL A 337 -1.80 -17.15 -8.56
N GLU A 338 -2.12 -16.42 -7.50
CA GLU A 338 -3.46 -16.32 -6.92
C GLU A 338 -3.76 -14.87 -6.56
N ASN A 339 -4.79 -14.28 -7.16
CA ASN A 339 -5.18 -12.88 -6.93
C ASN A 339 -4.01 -11.87 -7.05
N GLY A 340 -3.13 -12.08 -8.04
CA GLY A 340 -1.93 -11.27 -8.24
C GLY A 340 -0.73 -11.63 -7.37
N VAL A 341 -0.87 -12.50 -6.36
CA VAL A 341 0.24 -13.00 -5.55
C VAL A 341 0.95 -14.14 -6.30
N VAL A 342 2.14 -13.87 -6.78
CA VAL A 342 3.01 -14.83 -7.47
C VAL A 342 3.87 -15.55 -6.43
N THR A 343 3.88 -16.88 -6.44
CA THR A 343 4.72 -17.71 -5.57
C THR A 343 5.66 -18.56 -6.41
N GLY A 344 6.96 -18.47 -6.14
CA GLY A 344 7.98 -19.30 -6.78
C GLY A 344 7.93 -20.73 -6.27
N VAL A 345 7.88 -21.71 -7.18
CA VAL A 345 7.84 -23.14 -6.85
C VAL A 345 9.20 -23.79 -7.11
N LYS A 346 9.77 -23.57 -8.30
CA LYS A 346 11.06 -24.11 -8.72
C LYS A 346 11.78 -23.15 -9.67
N PRO A 347 13.12 -23.23 -9.75
CA PRO A 347 13.88 -22.43 -10.70
C PRO A 347 13.42 -22.61 -12.13
N GLY A 348 13.35 -21.50 -12.86
CA GLY A 348 12.87 -21.46 -14.24
C GLY A 348 12.27 -20.10 -14.60
N VAL A 349 11.91 -19.92 -15.87
CA VAL A 349 11.26 -18.70 -16.36
C VAL A 349 9.84 -19.03 -16.78
N VAL A 350 8.88 -18.22 -16.34
CA VAL A 350 7.45 -18.42 -16.59
C VAL A 350 6.77 -17.07 -16.85
N LYS A 351 5.68 -17.06 -17.61
CA LYS A 351 4.88 -15.86 -17.83
C LYS A 351 3.63 -15.89 -16.96
N ILE A 352 3.43 -14.83 -16.18
CA ILE A 352 2.18 -14.59 -15.47
C ILE A 352 1.33 -13.62 -16.29
N THR A 353 0.09 -14.01 -16.57
CA THR A 353 -0.86 -13.22 -17.36
C THR A 353 -2.05 -12.80 -16.50
N ALA A 354 -2.32 -11.50 -16.46
CA ALA A 354 -3.56 -10.94 -15.97
C ALA A 354 -4.49 -10.68 -17.16
N GLN A 355 -5.73 -11.16 -17.09
CA GLN A 355 -6.75 -10.98 -18.13
C GLN A 355 -8.01 -10.38 -17.54
N SER A 356 -8.55 -9.32 -18.16
CA SER A 356 -9.86 -8.80 -17.77
C SER A 356 -10.97 -9.76 -18.19
N VAL A 357 -11.94 -10.00 -17.30
CA VAL A 357 -13.13 -10.82 -17.62
C VAL A 357 -13.95 -10.12 -18.71
N ASP A 358 -14.11 -8.80 -18.60
CA ASP A 358 -14.75 -7.98 -19.61
C ASP A 358 -13.75 -7.61 -20.72
N GLY A 359 -14.12 -7.84 -21.97
CA GLY A 359 -13.30 -7.57 -23.16
C GLY A 359 -12.08 -8.48 -23.39
N GLY A 360 -11.63 -9.26 -22.41
CA GLY A 360 -10.54 -10.25 -22.57
C GLY A 360 -9.14 -9.66 -22.76
N TYR A 361 -8.92 -8.39 -22.39
CA TYR A 361 -7.63 -7.71 -22.50
C TYR A 361 -6.58 -8.36 -21.60
N THR A 362 -5.31 -8.39 -22.02
CA THR A 362 -4.24 -9.09 -21.30
C THR A 362 -3.02 -8.22 -21.03
N ALA A 363 -2.41 -8.38 -19.86
CA ALA A 363 -1.08 -7.88 -19.52
C ALA A 363 -0.22 -9.02 -18.98
N VAL A 364 1.08 -9.01 -19.31
CA VAL A 364 1.99 -10.12 -19.05
C VAL A 364 3.22 -9.64 -18.28
N CYS A 365 3.61 -10.41 -17.27
CA CYS A 365 4.86 -10.25 -16.54
C CYS A 365 5.73 -11.50 -16.74
N GLU A 366 6.99 -11.32 -17.13
CA GLU A 366 7.97 -12.41 -17.16
C GLU A 366 8.56 -12.62 -15.75
N VAL A 367 8.40 -13.83 -15.21
CA VAL A 367 8.84 -14.18 -13.87
C VAL A 367 9.99 -15.18 -13.95
N THR A 368 11.13 -14.78 -13.41
CA THR A 368 12.32 -15.64 -13.28
C THR A 368 12.44 -16.12 -11.85
N ILE A 369 12.26 -17.42 -11.65
CA ILE A 369 12.50 -18.09 -10.37
C ILE A 369 13.95 -18.58 -10.34
N THR A 370 14.68 -18.20 -9.30
CA THR A 370 16.04 -18.65 -9.04
C THR A 370 16.09 -19.69 -7.93
N GLU A 371 17.20 -20.41 -7.85
CA GLU A 371 17.48 -21.29 -6.70
C GLU A 371 17.49 -20.49 -5.41
N VAL A 372 17.11 -21.16 -4.31
CA VAL A 372 17.34 -20.58 -2.97
C VAL A 372 18.83 -20.51 -2.75
N VAL A 373 19.33 -19.28 -2.69
CA VAL A 373 20.72 -18.99 -2.39
C VAL A 373 20.81 -18.66 -0.91
N ILE A 374 21.64 -19.41 -0.20
CA ILE A 374 22.03 -19.09 1.18
C ILE A 374 23.45 -18.54 1.10
N PRO A 375 23.66 -17.23 1.25
CA PRO A 375 25.01 -16.69 1.31
C PRO A 375 25.76 -17.26 2.51
N GLU A 376 27.02 -17.60 2.30
CA GLU A 376 27.89 -18.20 3.30
C GLU A 376 28.73 -17.11 3.96
N ILE A 377 28.95 -17.21 5.26
CA ILE A 377 29.87 -16.31 5.97
C ILE A 377 30.91 -17.12 6.74
N ASP A 378 32.18 -16.86 6.45
CA ASP A 378 33.32 -17.51 7.11
C ASP A 378 34.08 -16.50 7.97
N PHE A 379 34.31 -16.81 9.24
CA PHE A 379 34.93 -15.89 10.21
C PHE A 379 36.40 -16.25 10.43
N ASN A 380 37.26 -15.24 10.31
CA ASN A 380 38.70 -15.34 10.51
C ASN A 380 39.15 -14.33 11.58
N GLY A 381 38.85 -14.63 12.84
CA GLY A 381 39.13 -13.73 13.96
C GLY A 381 38.08 -12.62 14.08
N LEU A 382 38.50 -11.36 13.95
CA LEU A 382 37.62 -10.17 13.98
C LEU A 382 37.09 -9.77 12.59
N ASP A 383 37.44 -10.53 11.56
CA ASP A 383 37.00 -10.30 10.19
C ASP A 383 36.17 -11.51 9.71
N ALA A 384 35.37 -11.30 8.67
CA ALA A 384 34.65 -12.36 8.00
C ALA A 384 34.70 -12.20 6.48
N VAL A 385 34.50 -13.29 5.75
CA VAL A 385 34.33 -13.29 4.30
C VAL A 385 32.91 -13.75 4.02
N LEU A 386 32.09 -12.83 3.52
CA LEU A 386 30.77 -13.13 3.00
C LEU A 386 30.91 -13.61 1.56
N THR A 387 30.30 -14.74 1.23
CA THR A 387 30.34 -15.36 -0.09
C THR A 387 28.91 -15.56 -0.61
N PHE A 388 28.63 -15.04 -1.79
CA PHE A 388 27.35 -15.23 -2.48
C PHE A 388 27.57 -15.43 -3.99
N PRO A 389 26.63 -16.06 -4.71
CA PRO A 389 26.75 -16.22 -6.15
C PRO A 389 26.74 -14.86 -6.86
N LYS A 390 27.53 -14.77 -7.94
CA LYS A 390 27.46 -13.66 -8.87
C LYS A 390 26.15 -13.77 -9.66
N VAL A 391 25.39 -12.68 -9.71
CA VAL A 391 24.21 -12.52 -10.55
C VAL A 391 24.65 -11.86 -11.85
N GLU A 392 24.29 -12.46 -12.99
CA GLU A 392 24.77 -12.02 -14.31
C GLU A 392 24.27 -10.62 -14.67
N GLU A 393 23.03 -10.30 -14.30
CA GLU A 393 22.39 -9.03 -14.60
C GLU A 393 22.75 -7.90 -13.61
N ALA A 394 23.55 -8.20 -12.58
CA ALA A 394 23.90 -7.21 -11.56
C ALA A 394 24.97 -6.24 -12.07
N THR A 395 24.69 -4.95 -11.94
CA THR A 395 25.70 -3.89 -12.12
C THR A 395 26.47 -3.61 -10.84
N SER A 396 25.85 -3.88 -9.69
CA SER A 396 26.44 -3.69 -8.37
C SER A 396 25.68 -4.47 -7.29
N TYR A 397 26.27 -4.54 -6.10
CA TYR A 397 25.67 -5.11 -4.90
C TYR A 397 25.80 -4.12 -3.75
N GLU A 398 24.80 -4.05 -2.88
CA GLU A 398 24.87 -3.35 -1.61
C GLU A 398 24.73 -4.35 -0.46
N VAL A 399 25.80 -4.54 0.32
CA VAL A 399 25.81 -5.41 1.49
C VAL A 399 25.68 -4.55 2.74
N ARG A 400 24.57 -4.70 3.45
CA ARG A 400 24.29 -4.01 4.72
C ARG A 400 24.45 -4.98 5.87
N VAL A 401 25.26 -4.61 6.84
CA VAL A 401 25.51 -5.43 8.03
C VAL A 401 24.87 -4.79 9.24
N TYR A 402 24.03 -5.55 9.93
CA TYR A 402 23.33 -5.17 11.14
C TYR A 402 23.82 -6.03 12.29
N ARG A 403 24.14 -5.41 13.43
CA ARG A 403 24.33 -6.10 14.70
C ARG A 403 22.98 -6.19 15.40
N ASN A 404 22.61 -7.39 15.84
CA ASN A 404 21.38 -7.62 16.58
C ASN A 404 21.65 -7.31 18.06
N GLU A 405 20.88 -6.39 18.63
CA GLU A 405 20.93 -5.96 20.04
C GLU A 405 19.52 -6.13 20.66
N ASP A 406 19.41 -6.13 21.99
CA ASP A 406 18.11 -6.34 22.69
C ASP A 406 17.03 -5.31 22.30
N SER A 407 17.43 -4.14 21.79
CA SER A 407 16.57 -3.05 21.34
C SER A 407 16.26 -3.05 19.84
N GLY A 408 16.79 -4.02 19.06
CA GLY A 408 16.58 -4.14 17.63
C GLY A 408 17.87 -4.30 16.81
N HIS A 409 17.81 -3.99 15.51
CA HIS A 409 18.92 -4.13 14.57
C HIS A 409 19.67 -2.81 14.39
N LYS A 410 20.95 -2.76 14.74
CA LYS A 410 21.80 -1.58 14.50
C LYS A 410 22.65 -1.80 13.25
N ARG A 411 22.46 -0.99 12.21
CA ARG A 411 23.32 -1.02 11.01
C ARG A 411 24.72 -0.54 11.37
N ILE A 412 25.72 -1.40 11.19
CA ILE A 412 27.12 -1.12 11.54
C ILE A 412 28.02 -0.93 10.32
N ALA A 413 27.64 -1.45 9.15
CA ALA A 413 28.41 -1.29 7.93
C ALA A 413 27.53 -1.34 6.66
N THR A 414 28.03 -0.71 5.59
CA THR A 414 27.47 -0.81 4.25
C THR A 414 28.61 -0.89 3.25
N TYR A 415 28.60 -1.92 2.42
CA TYR A 415 29.58 -2.13 1.37
C TYR A 415 28.89 -2.03 0.02
N VAL A 416 29.42 -1.21 -0.88
CA VAL A 416 28.97 -1.20 -2.28
C VAL A 416 30.03 -1.92 -3.09
N ILE A 417 29.60 -2.91 -3.87
CA ILE A 417 30.46 -3.79 -4.65
C ILE A 417 30.05 -3.65 -6.13
N ASP A 418 31.00 -3.56 -7.06
CA ASP A 418 30.68 -3.60 -8.49
C ASP A 418 30.28 -5.03 -8.97
N ALA A 419 29.88 -5.14 -10.23
CA ALA A 419 29.52 -6.41 -10.85
C ALA A 419 30.64 -7.47 -10.82
N GLU A 420 31.90 -7.03 -10.74
CA GLU A 420 33.09 -7.87 -10.72
C GLU A 420 33.49 -8.31 -9.30
N GLY A 421 32.87 -7.75 -8.26
CA GLY A 421 33.17 -8.07 -6.87
C GLY A 421 34.13 -7.10 -6.19
N ASN A 422 34.47 -5.97 -6.80
CA ASN A 422 35.35 -4.97 -6.19
C ASN A 422 34.56 -4.03 -5.26
N ILE A 423 35.03 -3.86 -4.03
CA ILE A 423 34.44 -2.91 -3.09
C ILE A 423 34.78 -1.47 -3.49
N ILE A 424 33.75 -0.63 -3.62
CA ILE A 424 33.83 0.79 -3.98
C ILE A 424 33.85 1.70 -2.74
N THR A 425 33.20 1.31 -1.65
CA THR A 425 33.00 2.16 -0.45
C THR A 425 34.26 2.36 0.41
N GLU A 426 35.33 1.61 0.18
CA GLU A 426 36.64 1.84 0.80
C GLU A 426 37.60 2.37 -0.27
N LEU A 427 38.33 3.47 0.00
CA LEU A 427 39.33 4.13 -0.88
C LEU A 427 40.53 3.24 -1.31
N ARG A 428 40.41 1.92 -1.15
CA ARG A 428 41.30 0.88 -1.65
C ARG A 428 40.43 -0.25 -2.20
N ALA A 429 40.35 -0.35 -3.52
CA ALA A 429 39.84 -1.56 -4.17
C ALA A 429 40.76 -2.74 -3.76
N VAL A 430 40.32 -3.56 -2.81
CA VAL A 430 40.98 -4.81 -2.49
C VAL A 430 40.36 -5.87 -3.38
N SER A 431 41.08 -6.30 -4.41
CA SER A 431 40.64 -7.44 -5.24
C SER A 431 40.84 -8.73 -4.45
N LEU A 432 39.77 -9.34 -3.98
CA LEU A 432 39.79 -10.78 -3.69
C LEU A 432 39.32 -11.46 -4.98
N GLN A 433 40.22 -12.17 -5.66
CA GLN A 433 39.85 -12.96 -6.82
C GLN A 433 38.91 -14.08 -6.36
N GLY A 434 37.60 -13.86 -6.49
CA GLY A 434 36.60 -14.91 -6.37
C GLY A 434 36.78 -15.94 -7.47
N SER A 435 36.40 -17.19 -7.19
CA SER A 435 36.21 -18.20 -8.24
C SER A 435 35.14 -17.75 -9.23
N SER A 436 35.22 -18.20 -10.49
CA SER A 436 34.17 -17.97 -11.51
C SER A 436 32.78 -18.26 -10.91
N GLY A 437 31.92 -17.24 -10.87
CA GLY A 437 30.52 -17.35 -10.42
C GLY A 437 30.20 -16.99 -8.96
N LYS A 438 31.16 -16.50 -8.16
CA LYS A 438 30.90 -16.04 -6.76
C LYS A 438 31.50 -14.65 -6.50
N ILE A 439 30.83 -13.88 -5.64
CA ILE A 439 31.30 -12.61 -5.06
C ILE A 439 31.76 -12.88 -3.63
N LEU A 440 32.93 -12.36 -3.27
CA LEU A 440 33.51 -12.46 -1.93
C LEU A 440 33.66 -11.05 -1.37
N VAL A 441 33.07 -10.80 -0.20
CA VAL A 441 33.10 -9.51 0.46
C VAL A 441 33.76 -9.66 1.84
N PRO A 442 34.96 -9.10 2.03
CA PRO A 442 35.61 -9.06 3.33
C PRO A 442 34.90 -8.03 4.21
N LEU A 443 34.26 -8.54 5.25
CA LEU A 443 33.60 -7.76 6.29
C LEU A 443 34.56 -7.61 7.46
N LYS A 444 34.73 -6.39 7.96
CA LYS A 444 35.70 -6.08 9.02
C LYS A 444 35.00 -5.80 10.35
N ASN A 445 35.72 -6.02 11.45
CA ASN A 445 35.27 -5.70 12.80
C ASN A 445 33.96 -6.41 13.20
N LEU A 446 33.80 -7.65 12.77
CA LEU A 446 32.73 -8.52 13.22
C LEU A 446 33.25 -9.40 14.36
N ASP A 447 32.66 -9.21 15.53
CA ASP A 447 32.89 -10.05 16.70
C ASP A 447 32.41 -11.46 16.40
N ILE A 448 33.25 -12.47 16.63
CA ILE A 448 32.89 -13.87 16.35
C ILE A 448 31.66 -14.34 17.15
N ASP A 449 31.44 -13.75 18.32
CA ASP A 449 30.32 -14.03 19.22
C ASP A 449 29.10 -13.14 18.96
N GLY A 450 29.19 -12.20 18.02
CA GLY A 450 28.10 -11.30 17.66
C GLY A 450 27.00 -12.01 16.86
N VAL A 451 25.76 -11.56 17.09
CA VAL A 451 24.61 -11.93 16.27
C VAL A 451 24.42 -10.86 15.21
N TYR A 452 24.41 -11.27 13.95
CA TYR A 452 24.35 -10.35 12.82
C TYR A 452 23.27 -10.75 11.83
N THR A 453 22.64 -9.72 11.27
CA THR A 453 21.81 -9.84 10.07
C THR A 453 22.52 -9.13 8.94
N ILE A 454 22.72 -9.83 7.82
CA ILE A 454 23.37 -9.28 6.63
C ILE A 454 22.35 -9.31 5.52
N GLU A 455 22.06 -8.14 4.97
CA GLU A 455 21.20 -7.98 3.79
C GLU A 455 22.11 -7.71 2.58
N ILE A 456 21.87 -8.42 1.49
CA ILE A 456 22.57 -8.27 0.21
C ILE A 456 21.52 -7.85 -0.81
N GLN A 457 21.57 -6.60 -1.25
CA GLN A 457 20.74 -6.12 -2.34
C GLN A 457 21.52 -6.26 -3.65
N VAL A 458 20.91 -6.93 -4.63
CA VAL A 458 21.46 -7.06 -5.98
C VAL A 458 20.85 -5.96 -6.84
N LEU A 459 21.68 -5.13 -7.45
CA LEU A 459 21.23 -3.96 -8.22
C LEU A 459 21.53 -4.11 -9.71
N ASN A 460 20.59 -3.70 -10.55
CA ASN A 460 20.80 -3.41 -11.96
C ASN A 460 20.48 -1.92 -12.19
N GLY A 461 21.52 -1.10 -12.33
CA GLY A 461 21.39 0.35 -12.24
C GLY A 461 20.96 0.78 -10.83
N LEU A 462 19.74 1.29 -10.70
CA LEU A 462 19.14 1.71 -9.43
C LEU A 462 18.08 0.72 -8.91
N ASP A 463 17.69 -0.27 -9.72
CA ASP A 463 16.64 -1.22 -9.38
C ASP A 463 17.20 -2.38 -8.55
N ILE A 464 16.54 -2.69 -7.44
CA ILE A 464 16.83 -3.89 -6.65
C ILE A 464 16.15 -5.08 -7.34
N ILE A 465 16.95 -5.96 -7.90
CA ILE A 465 16.48 -7.13 -8.66
C ILE A 465 16.45 -8.42 -7.84
N ASP A 466 17.16 -8.47 -6.71
CA ASP A 466 17.14 -9.60 -5.78
C ASP A 466 17.59 -9.12 -4.38
N THR A 467 17.15 -9.81 -3.34
CA THR A 467 17.60 -9.55 -1.97
C THR A 467 17.88 -10.87 -1.28
N TYR A 468 19.10 -11.03 -0.77
CA TYR A 468 19.46 -12.16 0.09
C TYR A 468 19.61 -11.68 1.52
N THR A 469 19.10 -12.45 2.47
CA THR A 469 19.32 -12.19 3.89
C THR A 469 20.03 -13.38 4.52
N VAL A 470 21.12 -13.08 5.23
CA VAL A 470 21.78 -14.03 6.12
C VAL A 470 21.53 -13.58 7.53
N GLU A 471 20.77 -14.36 8.27
CA GLU A 471 20.74 -14.26 9.73
C GLU A 471 21.75 -15.24 10.28
N LYS A 472 22.87 -14.72 10.80
CA LYS A 472 23.77 -15.53 11.62
C LYS A 472 23.35 -15.37 13.07
N ILE A 473 22.61 -16.36 13.55
CA ILE A 473 22.76 -16.87 14.91
C ILE A 473 23.90 -17.88 14.79
N SER A 474 25.07 -17.59 15.36
CA SER A 474 26.26 -18.46 15.41
C SER A 474 26.12 -19.87 14.79
N ASN A 475 26.71 -20.09 13.61
CA ASN A 475 26.74 -21.44 13.01
C ASN A 475 27.34 -22.46 14.00
N PRO A 476 26.72 -23.64 14.19
CA PRO A 476 27.14 -24.64 15.14
C PRO A 476 28.32 -25.43 14.57
N VAL A 477 29.54 -24.94 14.77
CA VAL A 477 30.72 -25.81 14.87
C VAL A 477 31.20 -25.69 16.30
N SER A 478 30.80 -26.66 17.13
CA SER A 478 31.09 -26.78 18.57
C SER A 478 30.95 -25.44 19.31
N ASN A 479 29.78 -25.06 19.80
CA ASN A 479 29.21 -25.59 21.03
C ASN A 479 27.70 -25.39 20.99
N GLU A 480 26.92 -26.41 21.33
CA GLU A 480 25.60 -26.11 21.88
C GLU A 480 25.79 -25.25 23.14
N TYR A 481 25.55 -23.94 23.02
CA TYR A 481 25.12 -23.13 24.14
C TYR A 481 23.68 -23.50 24.47
N LEU A 482 23.48 -24.67 25.10
CA LEU A 482 22.24 -24.96 25.80
C LEU A 482 22.32 -24.30 27.17
N SER A 483 22.09 -22.99 27.17
CA SER A 483 21.77 -22.23 28.37
C SER A 483 20.46 -22.76 28.95
N ALA A 484 20.56 -23.78 29.79
CA ALA A 484 19.78 -23.81 31.02
C ALA A 484 20.73 -23.30 32.10
N SER A 485 20.59 -22.01 32.45
CA SER A 485 21.24 -21.34 33.58
C SER A 485 22.77 -21.11 33.54
N GLY A 486 23.35 -20.72 32.39
CA GLY A 486 24.73 -20.22 32.34
C GLY A 486 25.87 -21.27 32.28
N SER A 487 25.56 -22.57 32.23
CA SER A 487 26.53 -23.66 32.02
C SER A 487 26.96 -23.81 30.56
N ARG A 488 28.25 -24.14 30.29
CA ARG A 488 28.83 -24.20 28.94
C ARG A 488 29.76 -25.42 28.77
N VAL A 489 29.78 -26.01 27.57
CA VAL A 489 30.74 -27.07 27.19
C VAL A 489 31.38 -26.73 25.85
N ILE A 490 32.72 -26.72 25.80
CA ILE A 490 33.49 -26.38 24.59
C ILE A 490 34.39 -27.51 24.15
N TYR A 491 34.32 -27.96 22.89
CA TYR A 491 35.32 -28.88 22.35
C TYR A 491 36.31 -28.14 21.43
N GLN A 492 37.59 -28.13 21.80
CA GLN A 492 38.63 -27.53 20.98
C GLN A 492 39.94 -28.32 21.09
N ASN A 493 40.58 -28.59 19.95
CA ASN A 493 41.90 -29.23 19.87
C ASN A 493 42.07 -30.49 20.75
N GLY A 494 41.09 -31.40 20.75
CA GLY A 494 41.15 -32.62 21.54
C GLY A 494 40.86 -32.45 23.03
N THR A 495 40.24 -31.33 23.44
CA THR A 495 39.91 -31.06 24.84
C THR A 495 38.50 -30.53 24.99
N LEU A 496 37.76 -31.04 25.98
CA LEU A 496 36.49 -30.48 26.43
C LEU A 496 36.74 -29.47 27.56
N SER A 497 36.24 -28.24 27.43
CA SER A 497 36.16 -27.24 28.49
C SER A 497 34.75 -27.24 29.07
N LEU A 498 34.60 -27.50 30.36
CA LEU A 498 33.30 -27.59 31.04
C LEU A 498 33.22 -26.44 32.05
N GLU A 499 32.27 -25.52 31.86
CA GLU A 499 32.12 -24.30 32.66
C GLU A 499 30.76 -24.27 33.38
N HIS A 500 30.77 -23.87 34.65
CA HIS A 500 29.63 -23.83 35.57
C HIS A 500 28.86 -25.16 35.63
N LEU A 501 29.64 -26.25 35.68
CA LEU A 501 29.15 -27.64 35.69
C LEU A 501 29.77 -28.44 36.84
N ASP A 502 30.23 -27.81 37.91
CA ASP A 502 30.82 -28.52 39.05
C ASP A 502 29.84 -29.51 39.69
N GLY A 503 30.33 -30.70 40.03
CA GLY A 503 29.56 -31.79 40.65
C GLY A 503 28.68 -32.60 39.70
N TYR A 504 28.71 -32.34 38.38
CA TYR A 504 27.95 -33.14 37.41
C TYR A 504 28.66 -34.44 37.06
N HIS A 505 27.89 -35.52 37.04
CA HIS A 505 28.32 -36.82 36.53
C HIS A 505 28.01 -36.89 35.03
N PHE A 506 29.05 -36.92 34.21
CA PHE A 506 28.97 -36.91 32.76
C PHE A 506 29.11 -38.30 32.14
N TYR A 507 28.32 -38.53 31.10
CA TYR A 507 28.31 -39.71 30.23
C TYR A 507 28.52 -39.25 28.79
N LEU A 508 29.68 -39.57 28.21
CA LEU A 508 30.00 -39.33 26.81
C LEU A 508 29.59 -40.56 26.00
N MET A 509 28.83 -40.38 24.92
CA MET A 509 28.29 -41.48 24.11
C MET A 509 28.27 -41.18 22.60
N THR A 510 28.21 -42.24 21.79
CA THR A 510 27.94 -42.13 20.35
C THR A 510 26.45 -41.82 20.09
N MET A 511 26.11 -41.42 18.86
CA MET A 511 24.72 -41.15 18.48
C MET A 511 23.80 -42.38 18.55
N GLU A 512 24.37 -43.60 18.54
CA GLU A 512 23.66 -44.87 18.72
C GLU A 512 23.46 -45.24 20.20
N GLY A 513 23.81 -44.34 21.13
CA GLY A 513 23.59 -44.50 22.57
C GLY A 513 24.65 -45.32 23.30
N LYS A 514 25.79 -45.64 22.65
CA LYS A 514 26.89 -46.37 23.30
C LYS A 514 27.73 -45.43 24.15
N ILE A 515 27.81 -45.69 25.46
CA ILE A 515 28.68 -44.92 26.37
C ILE A 515 30.15 -45.24 26.09
N LEU A 516 30.93 -44.20 25.84
CA LEU A 516 32.37 -44.24 25.57
C LEU A 516 33.19 -43.94 26.82
N ARG A 517 32.77 -42.97 27.63
CA ARG A 517 33.42 -42.58 28.89
C ARG A 517 32.43 -42.00 29.88
N THR A 518 32.82 -42.04 31.16
CA THR A 518 32.12 -41.36 32.25
C THR A 518 33.11 -40.62 33.14
N PHE A 519 32.77 -39.41 33.59
CA PHE A 519 33.62 -38.61 34.48
C PHE A 519 32.79 -37.65 35.34
N ILE A 520 33.40 -37.07 36.37
CA ILE A 520 32.75 -36.13 37.28
C ILE A 520 33.57 -34.84 37.30
N THR A 521 32.91 -33.72 37.10
CA THR A 521 33.51 -32.38 37.25
C THR A 521 33.50 -31.97 38.72
N ARG A 522 34.56 -31.32 39.19
CA ARG A 522 34.76 -30.97 40.61
C ARG A 522 34.91 -29.47 40.83
N VAL A 523 35.29 -28.74 39.78
CA VAL A 523 35.54 -27.31 39.85
C VAL A 523 34.67 -26.57 38.81
N PRO A 524 34.38 -25.27 39.02
CA PRO A 524 33.50 -24.51 38.14
C PRO A 524 34.00 -24.41 36.70
N HIS A 525 35.30 -24.59 36.45
CA HIS A 525 35.87 -24.66 35.11
C HIS A 525 36.89 -25.79 35.05
N GLU A 526 36.61 -26.82 34.24
CA GLU A 526 37.43 -28.02 34.17
C GLU A 526 37.72 -28.40 32.72
N LEU A 527 38.99 -28.72 32.43
CA LEU A 527 39.43 -29.15 31.11
C LEU A 527 39.61 -30.67 31.10
N TYR A 528 39.02 -31.33 30.12
CA TYR A 528 39.03 -32.78 29.96
C TYR A 528 39.54 -33.18 28.58
N PRO A 529 40.82 -33.58 28.45
CA PRO A 529 41.38 -34.04 27.19
C PRO A 529 40.68 -35.31 26.69
N ILE A 530 40.24 -35.31 25.43
CA ILE A 530 39.61 -36.45 24.77
C ILE A 530 40.19 -36.66 23.37
N SER A 531 40.44 -37.92 23.03
CA SER A 531 40.81 -38.34 21.68
C SER A 531 39.78 -39.35 21.21
N LEU A 532 39.04 -38.99 20.16
CA LEU A 532 37.98 -39.78 19.56
C LEU A 532 38.08 -39.65 18.03
N PRO A 533 37.63 -40.67 17.27
CA PRO A 533 37.50 -40.56 15.82
C PRO A 533 36.56 -39.43 15.39
N SER A 534 36.65 -39.01 14.13
CA SER A 534 35.69 -38.08 13.55
C SER A 534 34.27 -38.67 13.60
N GLY A 535 33.31 -37.85 13.99
CA GLY A 535 31.94 -38.31 14.27
C GLY A 535 31.15 -37.36 15.16
N ASN A 536 29.87 -37.68 15.35
CA ASN A 536 28.97 -36.95 16.23
C ASN A 536 28.85 -37.67 17.58
N TYR A 537 28.84 -36.91 18.67
CA TYR A 537 28.80 -37.43 20.03
C TYR A 537 27.81 -36.65 20.90
N LEU A 538 27.34 -37.32 21.95
CA LEU A 538 26.49 -36.74 22.97
C LEU A 538 27.18 -36.78 24.33
N LEU A 539 27.08 -35.71 25.11
CA LEU A 539 27.54 -35.61 26.48
C LEU A 539 26.34 -35.29 27.39
N THR A 540 25.96 -36.25 28.24
CA THR A 540 24.87 -36.07 29.21
C THR A 540 25.45 -35.89 30.60
N GLY A 541 25.12 -34.81 31.30
CA GLY A 541 25.48 -34.55 32.69
C GLY A 541 24.28 -34.67 33.61
N GLU A 542 24.44 -35.32 34.76
CA GLU A 542 23.42 -35.42 35.79
C GLU A 542 23.95 -35.00 37.16
N LYS A 543 23.18 -34.20 37.90
CA LYS A 543 23.47 -33.78 39.28
C LYS A 543 22.16 -33.53 40.02
N ASP A 544 21.91 -34.26 41.11
CA ASP A 544 20.76 -34.06 42.01
C ASP A 544 19.39 -33.93 41.31
N GLY A 545 19.20 -34.64 40.20
CA GLY A 545 17.97 -34.61 39.39
C GLY A 545 17.94 -33.54 38.28
N ASP A 546 18.91 -32.62 38.23
CA ASP A 546 19.14 -31.77 37.04
C ASP A 546 19.92 -32.57 35.99
N ARG A 547 19.39 -32.60 34.76
CA ARG A 547 19.98 -33.31 33.63
C ARG A 547 20.22 -32.35 32.48
N LYS A 548 21.47 -32.28 32.03
CA LYS A 548 21.90 -31.48 30.89
C LYS A 548 22.44 -32.38 29.79
N VAL A 549 22.15 -32.05 28.54
CA VAL A 549 22.53 -32.84 27.37
C VAL A 549 23.17 -31.89 26.38
N PHE A 550 24.35 -32.26 25.86
CA PHE A 550 25.12 -31.47 24.91
C PHE A 550 25.51 -32.35 23.73
N LYS A 551 25.44 -31.82 22.52
CA LYS A 551 25.87 -32.48 21.29
C LYS A 551 27.08 -31.77 20.69
N PHE A 552 28.08 -32.54 20.26
CA PHE A 552 29.26 -31.99 19.60
C PHE A 552 29.77 -32.93 18.49
N ARG A 553 30.49 -32.35 17.54
CA ARG A 553 31.07 -33.05 16.39
C ARG A 553 32.59 -32.93 16.41
N ILE A 554 33.26 -34.02 16.06
CA ILE A 554 34.69 -34.05 15.80
C ILE A 554 34.85 -34.25 14.29
N ASN A 555 35.58 -33.34 13.64
CA ASN A 555 35.84 -33.38 12.20
C ASN A 555 37.05 -34.24 11.87
#